data_AF-A0A841M511-F1
#
_entry.id   AF-A0A841M511-F1
#
_cell.length_a   1.000
_cell.length_b   1.000
_cell.length_c   1.000
_cell.angle_alpha   90.00
_cell.angle_beta   90.00
_cell.angle_gamma   90.00
#
_symmetry.space_group_name_H-M   'P 1'
#
loop_
_entity.id
_entity.type
_entity.pdbx_description
1 polymer ?
#
loop_
_entity_poly.entity_id
_entity_poly.type
_entity_poly.pdbx_seq_one_letter_code
_entity_poly.pdbx_strand_id
1 'polypeptide(L)' 'MNTAKLDHNLRENEGRVVRAWAAVVQQQASFRQTEANFARAQCLIGSRTISTQDLDKRRSALDVARQGMTVAVAEFI' A
#
# COMPACT_ATOMS: atom_id res chain seq x y z
N MET A 1 -40.85 -9.60 -2.70
CA MET A 1 -40.14 -9.76 -1.42
C MET A 1 -38.74 -10.36 -1.58
N ASN A 2 -38.48 -11.22 -2.58
CA ASN A 2 -37.15 -11.79 -2.84
C ASN A 2 -36.16 -10.80 -3.49
N THR A 3 -36.67 -9.87 -4.31
CA THR A 3 -35.87 -8.83 -4.99
C THR A 3 -35.24 -7.82 -4.04
N ALA A 4 -35.98 -7.36 -3.02
CA ALA A 4 -35.44 -6.41 -2.03
C ALA A 4 -34.27 -6.97 -1.21
N LYS A 5 -34.28 -8.27 -0.90
CA LYS A 5 -33.15 -8.95 -0.24
C LYS A 5 -31.95 -9.08 -1.18
N LEU A 6 -32.21 -9.40 -2.45
CA LEU A 6 -31.16 -9.48 -3.47
C LEU A 6 -30.48 -8.12 -3.68
N ASP A 7 -31.26 -7.04 -3.79
CA ASP A 7 -30.76 -5.67 -3.94
C ASP A 7 -29.93 -5.22 -2.74
N HIS A 8 -30.36 -5.58 -1.53
CA HIS A 8 -29.62 -5.29 -0.31
C HIS A 8 -28.25 -5.99 -0.29
N ASN A 9 -28.24 -7.30 -0.55
CA ASN A 9 -27.01 -8.10 -0.60
C ASN A 9 -26.07 -7.62 -1.71
N LEU A 10 -26.61 -7.18 -2.85
CA LEU A 10 -25.83 -6.63 -3.95
C LEU A 10 -25.10 -5.34 -3.50
N ARG A 11 -25.83 -4.38 -2.92
CA ARG A 11 -25.23 -3.13 -2.42
C ARG A 11 -24.20 -3.36 -1.32
N GLU A 12 -24.43 -4.33 -0.44
CA GLU A 12 -23.48 -4.69 0.60
C GLU A 12 -22.18 -5.23 -0.01
N ASN A 13 -22.29 -6.13 -0.99
CA ASN A 13 -21.14 -6.68 -1.71
C ASN A 13 -20.39 -5.60 -2.50
N GLU A 14 -21.09 -4.72 -3.21
CA GLU A 14 -20.50 -3.57 -3.89
C GLU A 14 -19.72 -2.69 -2.90
N GLY A 15 -20.31 -2.40 -1.73
CA GLY A 15 -19.65 -1.66 -0.68
C GLY A 15 -18.39 -2.35 -0.14
N ARG A 16 -18.39 -3.68 -0.03
CA ARG A 16 -17.21 -4.46 0.36
C ARG A 16 -16.10 -4.37 -0.68
N VAL A 17 -16.44 -4.50 -1.97
CA VAL A 17 -15.48 -4.39 -3.08
C VAL A 17 -14.86 -2.99 -3.12
N VAL A 18 -15.66 -1.93 -2.99
CA VAL A 18 -15.16 -0.55 -2.98
C VAL A 18 -14.20 -0.30 -1.81
N ARG A 19 -14.51 -0.80 -0.61
CA ARG A 19 -13.62 -0.67 0.56
C ARG A 19 -12.32 -1.45 0.38
N ALA A 20 -12.38 -2.66 -0.15
CA ALA A 20 -11.20 -3.47 -0.43
C ALA A 20 -10.30 -2.79 -1.49
N TRP A 21 -10.89 -2.25 -2.55
CA TRP A 21 -10.17 -1.48 -3.56
C TRP A 21 -9.51 -0.22 -2.98
N ALA A 22 -10.22 0.53 -2.12
CA ALA A 22 -9.65 1.69 -1.45
C ALA A 22 -8.44 1.32 -0.58
N ALA A 23 -8.48 0.17 0.10
CA ALA A 23 -7.35 -0.34 0.87
C ALA A 23 -6.13 -0.65 -0.03
N VAL A 24 -6.35 -1.29 -1.19
CA VAL A 24 -5.30 -1.53 -2.19
C VAL A 24 -4.66 -0.23 -2.67
N VAL A 25 -5.48 0.76 -3.03
CA VAL A 25 -4.99 2.07 -3.50
C VAL A 25 -4.18 2.78 -2.42
N GLN A 26 -4.64 2.73 -1.16
CA GLN A 26 -3.91 3.32 -0.03
C GLN A 26 -2.54 2.67 0.17
N GLN A 27 -2.46 1.33 0.11
CA GLN A 27 -1.18 0.64 0.25
C GLN A 27 -0.26 0.90 -0.94
N GLN A 28 -0.80 0.99 -2.16
CA GLN A 28 -0.03 1.35 -3.34
C GLN A 28 0.56 2.77 -3.24
N ALA A 29 -0.21 3.74 -2.74
CA ALA A 29 0.28 5.09 -2.51
C ALA A 29 1.42 5.12 -1.47
N SER A 30 1.26 4.38 -0.37
CA SER A 30 2.28 4.22 0.66
C SER A 30 3.57 3.61 0.11
N PHE A 31 3.45 2.53 -0.68
CA PHE A 31 4.57 1.90 -1.36
C PHE A 31 5.33 2.90 -2.24
N ARG A 32 4.64 3.60 -3.15
CA ARG A 32 5.27 4.61 -4.03
C ARG A 32 5.97 5.72 -3.24
N GLN A 33 5.37 6.18 -2.15
CA GLN A 33 5.97 7.20 -1.30
C GLN A 33 7.27 6.71 -0.64
N THR A 34 7.28 5.48 -0.10
CA THR A 34 8.48 4.89 0.48
C THR A 34 9.56 4.58 -0.54
N GLU A 35 9.18 4.18 -1.75
CA GLU A 35 10.09 3.95 -2.88
C GLU A 35 10.81 5.25 -3.28
N ALA A 36 10.07 6.34 -3.45
CA ALA A 36 10.66 7.66 -3.72
C ALA A 36 11.57 8.13 -2.56
N ASN A 37 11.21 7.85 -1.31
CA ASN A 37 12.03 8.19 -0.15
C ASN A 37 13.34 7.41 -0.09
N PHE A 38 13.32 6.13 -0.49
CA PHE A 38 14.50 5.29 -0.57
C PHE A 38 15.40 5.71 -1.74
N ALA A 39 14.83 5.96 -2.93
CA ALA A 39 15.58 6.48 -4.08
C ALA A 39 16.32 7.78 -3.74
N ARG A 40 15.66 8.72 -3.06
CA ARG A 40 16.32 9.95 -2.56
C ARG A 40 17.47 9.65 -1.60
N ALA A 41 17.32 8.66 -0.72
CA ALA A 41 18.37 8.29 0.21
C ALA A 41 19.60 7.67 -0.49
N GLN A 42 19.39 6.91 -1.56
CA GLN A 42 20.48 6.39 -2.38
C GLN A 42 21.32 7.52 -3.01
N CYS A 43 20.71 8.66 -3.35
CA CYS A 43 21.47 9.83 -3.79
C CYS A 43 22.24 10.50 -2.62
N LEU A 44 21.58 10.64 -1.47
CA LEU A 44 22.12 11.37 -0.31
C LEU A 44 23.25 10.63 0.43
N ILE A 45 23.30 9.29 0.34
CA ILE A 45 24.42 8.53 0.92
C ILE A 45 25.72 8.79 0.14
N GLY A 46 25.63 8.99 -1.18
CA GLY A 46 26.78 9.34 -2.02
C GLY A 46 27.40 10.69 -1.65
N SER A 47 26.58 11.65 -1.21
CA SER A 47 27.04 12.95 -0.70
C SER A 47 27.39 12.93 0.79
N ARG A 48 27.34 11.78 1.46
CA ARG A 48 27.52 11.62 2.93
C ARG A 48 26.57 12.48 3.77
N THR A 49 25.44 12.90 3.20
CA THR A 49 24.43 13.73 3.89
C THR A 49 23.63 12.90 4.89
N ILE A 50 23.52 11.60 4.66
CA ILE A 50 22.90 10.64 5.57
C ILE A 50 23.87 9.52 5.91
N SER A 51 23.62 8.81 7.02
CA SER A 51 24.39 7.63 7.39
C SER A 51 23.92 6.36 6.66
N THR A 52 24.74 5.31 6.68
CA THR A 52 24.33 3.96 6.24
C THR A 52 23.13 3.46 7.05
N GLN A 53 23.10 3.74 8.35
CA GLN A 53 21.96 3.39 9.21
C GLN A 53 20.66 4.06 8.73
N ASP A 54 20.71 5.30 8.25
CA ASP A 54 19.52 5.99 7.72
C ASP A 54 19.06 5.41 6.39
N LEU A 55 20.01 4.96 5.55
CA LEU A 55 19.69 4.24 4.32
C LEU A 55 19.00 2.90 4.63
N ASP A 56 19.53 2.15 5.60
CA ASP A 56 18.97 0.85 6.03
C ASP A 56 17.55 1.01 6.61
N LYS A 57 17.31 2.02 7.45
CA LYS A 57 15.95 2.33 7.96
C LYS A 57 14.96 2.55 6.82
N ARG A 58 15.37 3.28 5.78
CA ARG A 58 14.51 3.56 4.62
C ARG A 58 14.32 2.33 3.74
N ARG A 59 15.34 1.46 3.65
CA ARG A 59 15.22 0.16 2.99
C ARG A 59 14.20 -0.72 3.71
N SER A 60 14.28 -0.84 5.03
CA SER A 60 13.32 -1.59 5.83
C SER A 60 11.89 -1.03 5.68
N ALA A 61 11.73 0.29 5.67
CA ALA A 61 10.43 0.92 5.45
C ALA A 61 9.83 0.59 4.07
N LEU A 62 10.67 0.57 3.02
CA LEU A 62 10.24 0.16 1.68
C LEU A 62 9.82 -1.32 1.64
N ASP A 63 10.58 -2.20 2.29
CA ASP A 63 10.28 -3.63 2.31
C ASP A 63 8.96 -3.90 3.08
N VAL A 64 8.68 -3.18 4.17
CA VAL A 64 7.39 -3.23 4.89
C VAL A 64 6.24 -2.73 4.00
N ALA A 65 6.40 -1.59 3.33
CA ALA A 65 5.36 -1.05 2.46
C ALA A 65 5.08 -1.97 1.26
N ARG A 66 6.12 -2.63 0.73
CA ARG A 66 5.96 -3.65 -0.32
C ARG A 66 5.13 -4.83 0.17
N GLN A 67 5.44 -5.37 1.36
CA GLN A 67 4.66 -6.45 1.96
C GLN A 67 3.20 -6.04 2.17
N GLY A 68 2.95 -4.83 2.69
CA GLY A 68 1.59 -4.30 2.86
C GLY A 68 0.81 -4.21 1.55
N MET A 69 1.45 -3.78 0.46
CA MET A 69 0.83 -3.79 -0.87
C MET A 69 0.55 -5.21 -1.37
N THR A 70 1.49 -6.14 -1.21
CA THR A 70 1.29 -7.55 -1.62
C THR A 70 0.11 -8.19 -0.88
N VAL A 71 0.01 -7.97 0.43
CA VAL A 71 -1.11 -8.48 1.25
C VAL A 71 -2.43 -7.86 0.79
N ALA A 72 -2.51 -6.54 0.63
CA ALA A 72 -3.75 -5.90 0.20
C ALA A 72 -4.22 -6.35 -1.18
N VAL A 73 -3.30 -6.57 -2.12
CA VAL A 73 -3.63 -7.13 -3.45
C VAL A 73 -4.11 -8.57 -3.33
N ALA A 74 -3.45 -9.40 -2.51
CA ALA A 74 -3.86 -10.78 -2.28
C ALA A 74 -5.23 -10.91 -1.60
N GLU A 75 -5.59 -9.97 -0.72
CA GLU A 75 -6.89 -9.93 -0.06
C GLU A 75 -8.03 -9.40 -0.97
N PHE A 76 -7.67 -8.78 -2.09
CA PHE A 76 -8.64 -8.25 -3.07
C PHE A 76 -9.00 -9.25 -4.18
N ILE A 77 -8.05 -10.12 -4.57
CA ILE A 77 -8.21 -11.16 -5.62
C ILE A 77 -8.98 -12.35 -5.08
#